data_AF-A0ABD2FIG9-F1
#
_entry.id   AF-A0ABD2FIG9-F1
#
_cell.length_a   1.000
_cell.length_b   1.000
_cell.length_c   1.000
_cell.angle_alpha   90.00
_cell.angle_beta   90.00
_cell.angle_gamma   90.00
#
_symmetry.space_group_name_H-M   'P 1'
#
loop_
_entity.id
_entity.type
_entity.pdbx_description
1 polymer ?
#
loop_
_entity_poly.entity_id
_entity_poly.type
_entity_poly.pdbx_seq_one_letter_code
_entity_poly.pdbx_strand_id
1 'polypeptide(L)'
;MTSFPLPQPGGIDLSLPTCGEIRCSDHGSCLSEPGGGTGFVCSCDLGYQGEACEDTVNGALSLPLTLSVLAVIFGVLMVAFFVAKISQKQKKRNRKQQAAKQGYNIAV
;
A
#
# COMPACT_ATOMS: atom_id res chain seq x y z
N MET A 1 42.42 38.55 20.16
CA MET A 1 41.48 38.89 19.07
C MET A 1 41.36 37.63 18.23
N THR A 2 40.41 36.76 18.58
CA THR A 2 40.29 35.40 18.01
C THR A 2 39.34 35.44 16.82
N SER A 3 39.88 35.42 15.61
CA SER A 3 39.09 35.20 14.39
C SER A 3 39.13 33.70 14.05
N PHE A 4 38.15 32.95 14.55
CA PHE A 4 37.85 31.61 14.04
C PHE A 4 37.33 31.74 12.60
N PRO A 5 37.91 31.03 11.61
CA PRO A 5 37.35 30.99 10.27
C PRO A 5 35.99 30.27 10.32
N LEU A 6 34.96 30.92 9.79
CA LEU A 6 33.65 30.32 9.53
C LEU A 6 33.82 28.99 8.76
N PRO A 7 33.09 27.91 9.12
CA PRO A 7 33.05 26.70 8.31
C PRO A 7 32.43 27.06 6.98
N GLN A 8 33.22 27.06 5.90
CA GLN A 8 32.71 27.21 4.55
C GLN A 8 31.87 25.96 4.24
N PRO A 9 30.58 26.09 3.90
CA PRO A 9 29.87 24.97 3.30
C PRO A 9 30.53 24.71 1.95
N GLY A 10 30.99 23.46 1.78
CA GLY A 10 31.74 22.99 0.62
C GLY A 10 31.09 23.39 -0.70
N GLY A 11 31.96 23.71 -1.67
CA GLY A 11 31.60 24.24 -2.97
C GLY A 11 30.55 23.41 -3.71
N ILE A 12 29.71 24.14 -4.44
CA ILE A 12 28.83 23.63 -5.50
C ILE A 12 29.68 23.17 -6.69
N ASP A 13 30.13 21.93 -6.66
CA ASP A 13 30.78 21.31 -7.82
C ASP A 13 29.69 20.82 -8.78
N LEU A 14 29.45 21.60 -9.84
CA LEU A 14 28.34 21.45 -10.79
C LEU A 14 28.46 20.22 -11.72
N SER A 15 29.30 19.23 -11.36
CA SER A 15 29.57 18.03 -12.18
C SER A 15 29.41 16.70 -11.43
N LEU A 16 29.02 16.70 -10.15
CA LEU A 16 28.72 15.48 -9.38
C LEU A 16 27.26 15.52 -8.89
N PRO A 17 26.45 14.46 -9.11
CA PRO A 17 25.07 14.45 -8.64
C PRO A 17 25.03 14.70 -7.13
N THR A 18 24.10 15.54 -6.68
CA THR A 18 24.06 15.97 -5.27
C THR A 18 23.68 14.77 -4.40
N CYS A 19 24.05 14.79 -3.11
CA CYS A 19 23.63 13.73 -2.18
C CYS A 19 22.09 13.52 -2.22
N GLY A 20 21.31 14.59 -2.37
CA GLY A 20 19.85 14.48 -2.54
C GLY A 20 19.43 13.63 -3.75
N GLU A 21 20.13 13.75 -4.87
CA GLU A 21 19.86 13.00 -6.10
C GLU A 21 20.26 11.52 -5.98
N ILE A 22 21.40 11.24 -5.35
CA ILE A 22 21.95 9.87 -5.24
C ILE A 22 21.31 9.08 -4.10
N ARG A 23 21.05 9.74 -2.97
CA ARG A 23 20.66 9.10 -1.70
C ARG A 23 19.23 9.38 -1.26
N CYS A 24 18.64 10.50 -1.69
CA CYS A 24 17.27 10.88 -1.31
C CYS A 24 16.32 10.89 -2.51
N SER A 25 16.62 10.07 -3.53
CA SER A 25 15.80 9.89 -4.74
C SER A 25 15.41 11.18 -5.45
N ASP A 26 16.22 12.24 -5.33
CA ASP A 26 15.94 13.58 -5.87
C ASP A 26 14.66 14.23 -5.30
N HIS A 27 14.18 13.71 -4.17
CA HIS A 27 12.95 14.14 -3.49
C HIS A 27 13.23 14.63 -2.06
N GLY A 28 14.47 15.04 -1.80
CA GLY A 28 14.87 15.54 -0.50
C GLY A 28 16.31 16.03 -0.43
N SER A 29 16.63 16.65 0.71
CA SER A 29 17.97 17.17 1.02
C SER A 29 18.68 16.29 2.04
N CYS A 30 19.96 15.98 1.81
CA CYS A 30 20.78 15.27 2.79
C CYS A 30 21.19 16.18 3.94
N LEU A 31 20.86 15.77 5.16
CA LEU A 31 21.30 16.38 6.40
C LEU A 31 22.23 15.43 7.15
N SER A 32 23.22 15.95 7.85
CA SER A 32 24.06 15.13 8.74
C SER A 32 23.26 14.71 9.98
N GLU A 33 23.44 13.47 10.44
CA GLU A 33 22.75 12.93 11.61
C GLU A 33 22.91 13.86 12.84
N PRO A 34 21.82 14.24 13.54
CA PRO A 34 21.90 15.07 14.74
C PRO A 34 22.52 14.26 15.88
N GLY A 35 23.86 14.30 15.95
CA GLY A 35 24.64 13.51 16.90
C GLY A 35 26.12 13.36 16.53
N GLY A 36 26.55 13.86 15.37
CA GLY A 36 27.97 13.82 14.98
C GLY A 36 28.47 12.43 14.53
N GLY A 37 27.55 11.54 14.16
CA GLY A 37 27.88 10.27 13.50
C GLY A 37 28.19 10.46 12.02
N THR A 38 28.81 9.47 11.39
CA THR A 38 29.03 9.43 9.93
C THR A 38 27.76 9.12 9.13
N GLY A 39 26.59 9.18 9.77
CA GLY A 39 25.28 8.95 9.16
C GLY A 39 24.74 10.20 8.47
N PHE A 40 23.95 10.00 7.43
CA PHE A 40 23.17 11.04 6.77
C PHE A 40 21.69 10.67 6.86
N VAL A 41 20.83 11.67 7.00
CA VAL A 41 19.37 11.54 7.00
C VAL A 41 18.81 12.38 5.87
N CYS A 42 17.84 11.85 5.14
CA CYS A 42 17.13 12.59 4.10
C CYS A 42 15.99 13.41 4.72
N SER A 43 15.99 14.71 4.45
CA SER A 43 14.84 15.59 4.68
C SER A 43 14.00 15.60 3.42
N CYS A 44 12.91 14.84 3.41
CA CYS A 44 12.03 14.69 2.25
C CYS A 44 11.16 15.93 1.99
N ASP A 45 10.90 16.17 0.70
CA ASP A 45 9.99 17.20 0.24
C ASP A 45 8.53 16.84 0.55
N LEU A 46 7.64 17.84 0.55
CA LEU A 46 6.22 17.63 0.83
C LEU A 46 5.62 16.62 -0.14
N GLY A 47 5.12 15.52 0.42
CA GLY A 47 4.48 14.46 -0.36
C GLY A 47 5.33 13.20 -0.52
N TYR A 48 6.57 13.21 -0.05
CA TYR A 48 7.48 12.05 -0.04
C TYR A 48 7.79 11.59 1.39
N GLN A 49 8.00 10.29 1.57
CA GLN A 49 8.45 9.66 2.81
C GLN A 49 9.39 8.49 2.49
N GLY A 50 9.95 7.89 3.54
CA GLY A 50 10.92 6.79 3.42
C GLY A 50 12.29 7.24 3.90
N GLU A 51 13.23 6.30 4.01
CA GLU A 51 14.60 6.63 4.43
C GLU A 51 15.36 7.39 3.32
N ALA A 52 14.99 7.15 2.06
CA ALA A 52 15.54 7.80 0.88
C ALA A 52 14.49 8.62 0.12
N CYS A 53 13.36 8.98 0.76
CA CYS A 53 12.25 9.70 0.10
C CYS A 53 11.69 8.98 -1.14
N GLU A 54 11.75 7.64 -1.14
CA GLU A 54 11.34 6.78 -2.24
C GLU A 54 9.82 6.62 -2.37
N ASP A 55 9.10 6.79 -1.26
CA ASP A 55 7.65 6.61 -1.21
C ASP A 55 6.94 7.95 -1.31
N THR A 56 5.81 8.00 -2.00
CA THR A 56 4.91 9.16 -1.92
C THR A 56 3.83 8.91 -0.87
N VAL A 57 3.49 9.93 -0.08
CA VAL A 57 2.38 9.86 0.90
C VAL A 57 1.05 9.58 0.20
N ASN A 58 0.91 10.02 -1.05
CA ASN A 58 -0.25 9.71 -1.90
C ASN A 58 -0.23 8.26 -2.38
N GLY A 59 0.95 7.70 -2.69
CA GLY A 59 1.14 6.29 -3.01
C GLY A 59 0.83 5.38 -1.83
N ALA A 60 1.23 5.79 -0.62
CA ALA A 60 0.94 5.09 0.63
C ALA A 60 -0.56 5.06 0.96
N LEU A 61 -1.38 5.99 0.45
CA LEU A 61 -2.85 5.94 0.52
C LEU A 61 -3.47 5.18 -0.67
N SER A 62 -2.84 5.26 -1.85
CA SER A 62 -3.32 4.59 -3.06
C SER A 62 -3.17 3.07 -2.99
N LEU A 63 -2.12 2.57 -2.35
CA LEU A 63 -1.86 1.15 -2.16
C LEU A 63 -2.92 0.47 -1.25
N PRO A 64 -3.24 0.96 -0.04
CA PRO A 64 -4.28 0.36 0.79
C PRO A 64 -5.67 0.49 0.15
N LEU A 65 -5.96 1.59 -0.55
CA LEU A 65 -7.24 1.76 -1.26
C LEU A 65 -7.42 0.72 -2.37
N THR A 66 -6.42 0.54 -3.23
CA THR A 66 -6.50 -0.42 -4.34
C THR A 66 -6.60 -1.87 -3.83
N LEU A 67 -5.80 -2.23 -2.83
CA LEU A 67 -5.88 -3.56 -2.20
C LEU A 67 -7.23 -3.81 -1.53
N SER A 68 -7.78 -2.82 -0.82
CA SER A 68 -9.10 -2.91 -0.21
C SER A 68 -10.20 -3.09 -1.26
N VAL A 69 -10.18 -2.31 -2.34
CA VAL A 69 -11.18 -2.40 -3.42
C VAL A 69 -11.11 -3.77 -4.10
N LEU A 70 -9.91 -4.28 -4.41
CA LEU A 70 -9.73 -5.60 -4.99
C LEU A 70 -10.26 -6.70 -4.07
N ALA A 71 -9.94 -6.66 -2.77
CA ALA A 71 -10.42 -7.63 -1.80
C ALA A 71 -11.96 -7.64 -1.72
N VAL A 72 -12.60 -6.47 -1.73
CA VAL A 72 -14.07 -6.35 -1.74
C VAL A 72 -14.65 -6.95 -3.03
N ILE A 73 -14.09 -6.64 -4.20
CA ILE A 73 -14.55 -7.19 -5.48
C ILE A 73 -14.42 -8.72 -5.50
N PHE A 74 -13.25 -9.27 -5.15
CA PHE A 74 -13.04 -10.71 -5.09
C PHE A 74 -13.97 -11.38 -4.06
N GLY A 75 -14.18 -10.75 -2.90
CA GLY A 75 -15.12 -11.21 -1.88
C GLY A 75 -16.56 -11.28 -2.39
N VAL A 76 -17.05 -10.22 -3.04
CA VAL A 76 -18.40 -10.16 -3.62
C VAL A 76 -18.58 -11.22 -4.71
N LEU A 77 -17.60 -11.39 -5.60
CA LEU A 77 -17.66 -12.40 -6.67
C LEU A 77 -17.66 -13.82 -6.10
N MET A 78 -16.81 -14.10 -5.10
CA MET A 78 -16.79 -15.40 -4.41
C MET A 78 -18.11 -15.67 -3.71
N VAL A 79 -18.63 -14.71 -2.92
CA VAL A 79 -19.93 -14.84 -2.24
C VAL A 79 -21.06 -15.05 -3.24
N ALA A 80 -21.11 -14.28 -4.32
CA ALA A 80 -22.10 -14.45 -5.38
C ALA A 80 -22.02 -15.84 -6.02
N PHE A 81 -20.81 -16.35 -6.29
CA PHE A 81 -20.62 -17.69 -6.83
C PHE A 81 -21.05 -18.78 -5.83
N PHE A 82 -20.69 -18.66 -4.56
CA PHE A 82 -21.11 -19.59 -3.51
C PHE A 82 -22.62 -19.56 -3.34
N VAL A 83 -23.25 -18.38 -3.26
CA VAL A 83 -24.71 -18.22 -3.19
C VAL A 83 -25.38 -18.79 -4.44
N ALA A 84 -24.83 -18.59 -5.63
CA ALA A 84 -25.34 -19.19 -6.87
C ALA A 84 -25.22 -20.72 -6.85
N LYS A 85 -24.07 -21.28 -6.46
CA LYS A 85 -23.87 -22.74 -6.30
C LYS A 85 -24.81 -23.33 -5.25
N ILE A 86 -24.95 -22.66 -4.10
CA ILE A 86 -25.81 -23.07 -2.99
C ILE A 86 -27.27 -23.01 -3.43
N SER A 87 -27.73 -21.91 -4.01
CA SER A 87 -29.11 -21.74 -4.48
C SER A 87 -29.44 -22.74 -5.59
N GLN A 88 -28.50 -23.06 -6.49
CA GLN A 88 -28.70 -24.13 -7.47
C GLN A 88 -28.82 -25.51 -6.81
N LYS A 89 -27.95 -25.82 -5.84
CA LYS A 89 -27.98 -27.11 -5.12
C LYS A 89 -29.22 -27.23 -4.25
N GLN A 90 -29.60 -26.14 -3.59
CA GLN A 90 -30.84 -26.02 -2.82
C GLN A 90 -32.06 -26.15 -3.72
N LYS A 91 -32.10 -25.53 -4.90
CA LYS A 91 -33.23 -25.69 -5.83
C LYS A 91 -33.41 -27.14 -6.27
N LYS A 92 -32.31 -27.86 -6.51
CA LYS A 92 -32.34 -29.31 -6.78
C LYS A 92 -32.80 -30.12 -5.56
N ARG A 93 -32.33 -29.79 -4.34
CA ARG A 93 -32.75 -30.46 -3.09
C ARG A 93 -34.20 -30.16 -2.73
N ASN A 94 -34.65 -28.91 -2.82
CA ASN A 94 -36.02 -28.48 -2.58
C ASN A 94 -37.00 -29.16 -3.54
N ARG A 95 -36.67 -29.25 -4.84
CA ARG A 95 -37.50 -30.03 -5.79
C ARG A 95 -37.64 -31.50 -5.38
N LYS A 96 -36.54 -32.15 -4.96
CA LYS A 96 -36.58 -33.53 -4.45
C LYS A 96 -37.37 -33.65 -3.14
N GLN A 97 -37.21 -32.72 -2.21
CA GLN A 97 -37.93 -32.71 -0.94
C GLN A 97 -39.42 -32.45 -1.12
N GLN A 98 -39.80 -31.56 -2.04
CA GLN A 98 -41.20 -31.34 -2.42
C GLN A 98 -41.81 -32.59 -3.04
N ALA A 99 -41.10 -33.26 -3.96
CA ALA A 99 -41.56 -34.53 -4.53
C ALA A 99 -41.73 -35.63 -3.47
N ALA A 100 -40.83 -35.72 -2.49
CA ALA A 100 -40.93 -36.68 -1.39
C ALA A 100 -42.11 -36.41 -0.44
N LYS A 101 -42.34 -35.14 -0.06
CA LYS A 101 -43.49 -34.75 0.79
C LYS A 101 -44.82 -34.98 0.08
N GLN A 102 -44.89 -34.65 -1.20
CA GLN A 102 -46.11 -34.85 -1.98
C GLN A 102 -46.42 -36.34 -2.19
N GLY A 103 -45.40 -37.19 -2.37
CA GLY A 103 -45.58 -38.64 -2.40
C GLY A 103 -46.08 -39.22 -1.07
N TYR A 104 -45.57 -38.74 0.07
CA TYR A 104 -46.05 -39.16 1.40
C TYR A 104 -47.51 -38.80 1.64
N ASN A 105 -47.92 -37.57 1.29
CA ASN A 105 -49.30 -37.10 1.46
C ASN A 105 -50.33 -37.84 0.57
N ILE A 106 -49.91 -38.50 -0.50
CA ILE A 106 -50.80 -39.31 -1.36
C ILE A 106 -50.90 -40.76 -0.87
N ALA A 107 -49.91 -41.23 -0.10
CA ALA A 107 -49.84 -42.62 0.39
C ALA A 107 -50.51 -42.83 1.78
N VAL A 108 -50.92 -41.75 2.44
CA VAL A 108 -51.69 -41.74 3.71
C VAL A 108 -53.15 -41.50 3.40
#